data_AF-A0A2V4D1W3-F1
#
_entry.id   AF-A0A2V4D1W3-F1
#
_cell.length_a   1.000
_cell.length_b   1.000
_cell.length_c   1.000
_cell.angle_alpha   90.00
_cell.angle_beta   90.00
_cell.angle_gamma   90.00
#
_symmetry.space_group_name_H-M   'P 1'
#
loop_
_entity.id
_entity.type
_entity.pdbx_description
1 polymer ?
#
loop_
_entity_poly.entity_id
_entity_poly.type
_entity_poly.pdbx_seq_one_letter_code
_entity_poly.pdbx_strand_id
1 'polypeptide(L)'
;MRITLAPDWGPSGAKNPLHELKMADWWNQNKMGGTFSDYELVQMVTSNPADAIKWNNYVGRIQNGLEADFLVVDNIAEDPYRTMIEAIDPDIRLVTVGGLAVFGDVDMMQAINGEDHELVNGDGFQKAVDITYDSMEDGAQSFSSLEETLTKAMRYDRQEMFDEWGKNTRTWEEFNAWLDQSYSTLGEIPLDPIFTYGDDRYFDVLNRSSPFNSKGTIDLYTRYYDVDFDANGNRSETFTPPDTDPVIPDPPDDGNGGEVVVAQCNEGDTKLTDEGCNTCVCVEEEWVCTEMACVQDDTGFTDPESDLFSSLLDPTSPVYWIMMFVALTVILGSAASLWMLVRKP
;
A
#
# COMPACT_ATOMS: atom_id res chain seq x y z
N MET A 1 -12.69 -18.59 -11.97
CA MET A 1 -12.31 -17.17 -11.73
C MET A 1 -10.99 -17.21 -10.97
N ARG A 2 -10.06 -16.28 -11.23
CA ARG A 2 -8.81 -16.15 -10.47
C ARG A 2 -8.89 -14.86 -9.67
N ILE A 3 -8.60 -14.93 -8.38
CA ILE A 3 -8.65 -13.80 -7.45
C ILE A 3 -7.22 -13.48 -7.01
N THR A 4 -6.88 -12.21 -6.95
CA THR A 4 -5.57 -11.69 -6.55
C THR A 4 -5.78 -10.57 -5.54
N LEU A 5 -4.88 -10.46 -4.57
CA LEU A 5 -4.86 -9.39 -3.57
C LEU A 5 -3.62 -8.52 -3.78
N ALA A 6 -3.78 -7.22 -3.65
CA ALA A 6 -2.69 -6.24 -3.72
C ALA A 6 -3.06 -5.02 -2.86
N PRO A 7 -2.09 -4.38 -2.22
CA PRO A 7 -2.34 -3.30 -1.26
C PRO A 7 -2.71 -1.95 -1.90
N ASP A 8 -2.84 -1.86 -3.23
CA ASP A 8 -2.95 -0.60 -3.98
C ASP A 8 -1.73 0.32 -3.76
N TRP A 9 -1.89 1.63 -3.51
CA TRP A 9 -0.81 2.61 -3.36
C TRP A 9 -0.93 3.44 -2.08
N GLY A 10 0.18 4.01 -1.58
CA GLY A 10 0.31 4.58 -0.23
C GLY A 10 -0.81 5.50 0.28
N PRO A 11 -1.38 6.42 -0.52
CA PRO A 11 -2.46 7.31 -0.08
C PRO A 11 -3.81 6.63 0.24
N SER A 12 -4.11 5.48 -0.36
CA SER A 12 -5.40 4.79 -0.19
C SER A 12 -5.28 3.31 0.16
N GLY A 13 -4.06 2.79 0.13
CA GLY A 13 -3.73 1.39 0.19
C GLY A 13 -3.17 0.93 1.53
N ALA A 14 -3.05 -0.38 1.68
CA ALA A 14 -2.34 -0.97 2.81
C ALA A 14 -0.81 -0.78 2.68
N LYS A 15 -0.08 -0.86 3.78
CA LYS A 15 1.39 -0.72 3.74
C LYS A 15 2.08 -1.85 2.97
N ASN A 16 1.53 -3.06 3.01
CA ASN A 16 2.14 -4.23 2.40
C ASN A 16 1.11 -5.36 2.14
N PRO A 17 1.47 -6.38 1.33
CA PRO A 17 0.58 -7.53 1.07
C PRO A 17 0.20 -8.36 2.31
N LEU A 18 1.00 -8.37 3.39
CA LEU A 18 0.64 -9.08 4.63
C LEU A 18 -0.54 -8.41 5.33
N HIS A 19 -0.65 -7.08 5.25
CA HIS A 19 -1.80 -6.36 5.78
C HIS A 19 -3.06 -6.62 4.94
N GLU A 20 -2.93 -6.62 3.61
CA GLU A 20 -4.03 -6.95 2.70
C GLU A 20 -4.57 -8.37 2.97
N LEU A 21 -3.67 -9.31 3.22
CA LEU A 21 -4.02 -10.69 3.54
C LEU A 21 -4.82 -10.81 4.86
N LYS A 22 -4.49 -10.00 5.88
CA LYS A 22 -5.24 -9.95 7.15
C LYS A 22 -6.64 -9.36 6.98
N MET A 23 -6.77 -8.33 6.14
CA MET A 23 -8.06 -7.75 5.83
C MET A 23 -8.95 -8.75 5.08
N ALA A 24 -8.38 -9.45 4.09
CA ALA A 24 -9.07 -10.50 3.35
C ALA A 24 -9.48 -11.68 4.27
N ASP A 25 -8.62 -12.09 5.20
CA ASP A 25 -8.94 -13.11 6.19
C ASP A 25 -10.07 -12.67 7.12
N TRP A 26 -9.98 -11.45 7.67
CA TRP A 26 -11.05 -10.88 8.51
C TRP A 26 -12.39 -10.86 7.75
N TRP A 27 -12.39 -10.40 6.51
CA TRP A 27 -13.60 -10.37 5.68
C TRP A 27 -14.13 -11.77 5.39
N ASN A 28 -13.25 -12.70 5.05
CA ASN A 28 -13.62 -14.09 4.78
C ASN A 28 -14.31 -14.74 5.98
N GLN A 29 -13.76 -14.56 7.19
CA GLN A 29 -14.34 -15.12 8.41
C GLN A 29 -15.65 -14.44 8.81
N ASN A 30 -15.70 -13.11 8.79
CA ASN A 30 -16.83 -12.36 9.36
C ASN A 30 -17.99 -12.13 8.37
N LYS A 31 -17.72 -12.10 7.06
CA LYS A 31 -18.70 -11.74 6.03
C LYS A 31 -18.93 -12.80 4.97
N MET A 32 -18.02 -13.77 4.85
CA MET A 32 -18.14 -14.85 3.85
C MET A 32 -18.28 -16.25 4.46
N GLY A 33 -18.40 -16.36 5.78
CA GLY A 33 -18.58 -17.64 6.47
C GLY A 33 -17.42 -18.62 6.25
N GLY A 34 -16.20 -18.11 6.11
CA GLY A 34 -15.01 -18.93 5.86
C GLY A 34 -15.01 -19.61 4.50
N THR A 35 -15.50 -18.92 3.45
CA THR A 35 -15.59 -19.47 2.09
C THR A 35 -14.22 -19.90 1.54
N PHE A 36 -13.17 -19.12 1.79
CA PHE A 36 -11.81 -19.43 1.36
C PHE A 36 -11.01 -20.11 2.47
N SER A 37 -10.23 -21.12 2.10
CA SER A 37 -9.21 -21.70 2.97
C SER A 37 -7.99 -20.78 3.13
N ASP A 38 -7.21 -20.98 4.19
CA ASP A 38 -5.93 -20.26 4.38
C ASP A 38 -5.00 -20.45 3.18
N TYR A 39 -4.96 -21.66 2.61
CA TYR A 39 -4.24 -21.95 1.37
C TYR A 39 -4.69 -21.05 0.22
N GLU A 40 -5.99 -20.94 -0.03
CA GLU A 40 -6.52 -20.11 -1.12
C GLU A 40 -6.22 -18.62 -0.90
N LEU A 41 -6.31 -18.13 0.34
CA LEU A 41 -5.94 -16.75 0.68
C LEU A 41 -4.45 -16.49 0.36
N VAL A 42 -3.55 -17.37 0.78
CA VAL A 42 -2.11 -17.25 0.46
C VAL A 42 -1.85 -17.37 -1.04
N GLN A 43 -2.61 -18.18 -1.77
CA GLN A 43 -2.51 -18.23 -3.23
C GLN A 43 -2.85 -16.88 -3.89
N MET A 44 -3.75 -16.08 -3.31
CA MET A 44 -4.15 -14.77 -3.84
C MET A 44 -3.02 -13.72 -3.80
N VAL A 45 -2.00 -13.91 -2.97
CA VAL A 45 -0.81 -13.04 -2.88
C VAL A 45 0.47 -13.67 -3.44
N THR A 46 0.40 -14.91 -3.93
CA THR A 46 1.59 -15.64 -4.46
C THR A 46 1.36 -16.15 -5.89
N SER A 47 0.78 -17.34 -6.03
CA SER A 47 0.68 -18.04 -7.31
C SER A 47 -0.36 -17.43 -8.25
N ASN A 48 -1.43 -16.84 -7.72
CA ASN A 48 -2.48 -16.22 -8.52
C ASN A 48 -1.99 -14.94 -9.23
N PRO A 49 -1.34 -13.95 -8.56
CA PRO A 49 -0.86 -12.77 -9.26
C PRO A 49 0.18 -13.13 -10.33
N ALA A 50 1.09 -14.07 -10.05
CA ALA A 50 2.05 -14.57 -11.04
C ALA A 50 1.35 -15.17 -12.27
N ASP A 51 0.30 -15.98 -12.09
CA ASP A 51 -0.47 -16.51 -13.21
C ASP A 51 -1.23 -15.41 -13.96
N ALA A 52 -1.80 -14.43 -13.25
CA ALA A 52 -2.60 -13.35 -13.84
C ALA A 52 -1.76 -12.49 -14.80
N ILE A 53 -0.51 -12.23 -14.44
CA ILE A 53 0.44 -11.46 -15.27
C ILE A 53 1.30 -12.34 -16.21
N LYS A 54 1.03 -13.65 -16.27
CA LYS A 54 1.75 -14.65 -17.09
C LYS A 54 3.24 -14.80 -16.73
N TRP A 55 3.56 -14.62 -15.45
CA TRP A 55 4.90 -14.82 -14.88
C TRP A 55 5.05 -16.17 -14.16
N ASN A 56 4.08 -17.07 -14.33
CA ASN A 56 4.05 -18.39 -13.70
C ASN A 56 5.23 -19.32 -14.07
N ASN A 57 6.02 -18.97 -15.09
CA ASN A 57 7.25 -19.69 -15.45
C ASN A 57 8.49 -19.12 -14.75
N TYR A 58 8.35 -18.05 -13.96
CA TYR A 58 9.46 -17.33 -13.32
C TYR A 58 9.27 -17.27 -11.80
N VAL A 59 8.07 -16.94 -11.30
CA VAL A 59 7.85 -16.63 -9.87
C VAL A 59 6.51 -17.16 -9.34
N GLY A 60 6.27 -16.96 -8.04
CA GLY A 60 4.99 -17.21 -7.37
C GLY A 60 4.79 -18.65 -6.88
N ARG A 61 5.77 -19.54 -7.12
CA ARG A 61 5.78 -20.93 -6.64
C ARG A 61 7.21 -21.38 -6.35
N ILE A 62 7.38 -22.24 -5.36
CA ILE A 62 8.66 -22.92 -5.10
C ILE A 62 8.72 -24.17 -5.99
N GLN A 63 9.39 -24.05 -7.13
CA GLN A 63 9.51 -25.14 -8.11
C GLN A 63 10.84 -25.03 -8.87
N ASN A 64 11.42 -26.18 -9.24
CA ASN A 64 12.64 -26.21 -10.04
C ASN A 64 12.45 -25.45 -11.37
N GLY A 65 13.40 -24.56 -11.69
CA GLY A 65 13.40 -23.73 -12.89
C GLY A 65 12.79 -22.34 -12.73
N LEU A 66 12.27 -22.01 -11.54
CA LEU A 66 11.80 -20.66 -11.18
C LEU A 66 12.90 -19.89 -10.44
N GLU A 67 12.73 -18.57 -10.34
CA GLU A 67 13.63 -17.69 -9.58
C GLU A 67 13.59 -18.03 -8.09
N ALA A 68 14.71 -17.79 -7.42
CA ALA A 68 14.87 -18.00 -5.98
C ALA A 68 14.28 -16.82 -5.19
N ASP A 69 12.99 -16.57 -5.40
CA ASP A 69 12.20 -15.57 -4.68
C ASP A 69 11.54 -16.24 -3.47
N PHE A 70 12.21 -16.16 -2.32
CA PHE A 70 11.75 -16.79 -1.09
C PHE A 70 11.35 -15.76 -0.03
N LEU A 71 10.27 -16.08 0.67
CA LEU A 71 9.91 -15.50 1.96
C LEU A 71 10.06 -16.60 3.02
N VAL A 72 10.82 -16.31 4.07
CA VAL A 72 10.96 -17.16 5.25
C VAL A 72 10.30 -16.46 6.42
N VAL A 73 9.37 -17.15 7.05
CA VAL A 73 8.56 -16.64 8.17
C VAL A 73 8.79 -17.55 9.36
N ASP A 74 8.78 -16.99 10.57
CA ASP A 74 8.78 -17.79 11.79
C ASP A 74 7.56 -18.71 11.89
N ASN A 75 7.70 -19.80 12.63
CA ASN A 75 6.63 -20.78 12.79
C ASN A 75 5.61 -20.33 13.84
N ILE A 76 4.54 -19.67 13.39
CA ILE A 76 3.53 -19.04 14.24
C ILE A 76 2.37 -19.99 14.57
N ALA A 77 1.93 -20.77 13.59
CA ALA A 77 0.75 -21.65 13.67
C ALA A 77 1.05 -23.07 13.13
N GLU A 78 0.23 -24.06 13.51
CA GLU A 78 0.36 -25.44 13.01
C GLU A 78 0.17 -25.53 11.49
N ASP A 79 -0.78 -24.77 10.94
CA ASP A 79 -0.93 -24.62 9.49
C ASP A 79 0.07 -23.56 8.97
N PRO A 80 0.97 -23.90 8.03
CA PRO A 80 1.91 -22.95 7.45
C PRO A 80 1.24 -21.81 6.67
N TYR A 81 0.02 -22.02 6.13
CA TYR A 81 -0.71 -20.94 5.46
C TYR A 81 -1.33 -19.98 6.47
N ARG A 82 -1.78 -20.49 7.62
CA ARG A 82 -2.22 -19.65 8.74
C ARG A 82 -1.07 -18.81 9.30
N THR A 83 0.12 -19.40 9.40
CA THR A 83 1.36 -18.69 9.75
C THR A 83 1.57 -17.47 8.84
N MET A 84 1.44 -17.64 7.51
CA MET A 84 1.60 -16.54 6.56
C MET A 84 0.57 -15.41 6.74
N ILE A 85 -0.68 -15.73 7.08
CA ILE A 85 -1.73 -14.72 7.28
C ILE A 85 -1.50 -13.95 8.59
N GLU A 86 -1.06 -14.64 9.64
CA GLU A 86 -0.79 -14.04 10.96
C GLU A 86 0.54 -13.31 11.07
N ALA A 87 1.48 -13.57 10.18
CA ALA A 87 2.81 -12.98 10.20
C ALA A 87 2.77 -11.45 10.05
N ILE A 88 3.52 -10.75 10.89
CA ILE A 88 3.75 -9.31 10.82
C ILE A 88 5.23 -9.02 10.56
N ASP A 89 5.61 -7.75 10.43
CA ASP A 89 6.96 -7.36 10.00
C ASP A 89 8.09 -8.01 10.83
N PRO A 90 7.99 -8.12 12.18
CA PRO A 90 9.00 -8.81 12.98
C PRO A 90 9.13 -10.31 12.71
N ASP A 91 8.09 -11.01 12.24
CA ASP A 91 8.14 -12.46 12.01
C ASP A 91 8.84 -12.85 10.69
N ILE A 92 9.17 -11.87 9.86
CA ILE A 92 9.84 -12.10 8.58
C ILE A 92 11.33 -12.29 8.81
N ARG A 93 11.79 -13.52 8.59
CA ARG A 93 13.19 -13.91 8.82
C ARG A 93 14.09 -13.59 7.64
N LEU A 94 13.58 -13.76 6.42
CA LEU A 94 14.36 -13.57 5.21
C LEU A 94 13.43 -13.34 4.01
N VAL A 95 13.78 -12.36 3.19
CA VAL A 95 13.26 -12.12 1.85
C VAL A 95 14.42 -12.20 0.89
N THR A 96 14.24 -12.97 -0.17
CA THR A 96 15.18 -13.06 -1.28
C THR A 96 14.50 -12.70 -2.59
N VAL A 97 15.26 -12.10 -3.50
CA VAL A 97 14.84 -11.80 -4.88
C VAL A 97 15.93 -12.31 -5.81
N GLY A 98 15.61 -13.25 -6.69
CA GLY A 98 16.58 -13.91 -7.56
C GLY A 98 17.71 -14.61 -6.79
N GLY A 99 17.48 -14.99 -5.53
CA GLY A 99 18.46 -15.59 -4.64
C GLY A 99 19.38 -14.60 -3.91
N LEU A 100 19.22 -13.29 -4.10
CA LEU A 100 19.89 -12.25 -3.32
C LEU A 100 19.05 -11.97 -2.07
N ALA A 101 19.67 -11.95 -0.89
CA ALA A 101 18.99 -11.56 0.34
C ALA A 101 18.84 -10.04 0.37
N VAL A 102 17.61 -9.56 0.54
CA VAL A 102 17.29 -8.11 0.45
C VAL A 102 16.69 -7.55 1.75
N PHE A 103 16.10 -8.39 2.59
CA PHE A 103 15.52 -7.99 3.86
C PHE A 103 15.42 -9.19 4.80
N GLY A 104 15.64 -9.02 6.09
CA GLY A 104 15.40 -10.09 7.06
C GLY A 104 16.04 -9.86 8.43
N ASP A 105 16.16 -10.93 9.19
CA ASP A 105 16.91 -10.96 10.44
C ASP A 105 18.38 -10.64 10.17
N VAL A 106 19.00 -9.93 11.11
CA VAL A 106 20.40 -9.50 10.99
C VAL A 106 21.35 -10.69 10.85
N ASP A 107 21.10 -11.79 11.55
CA ASP A 107 21.92 -13.00 11.47
C ASP A 107 21.81 -13.70 10.10
N MET A 108 20.61 -13.75 9.51
CA MET A 108 20.37 -14.29 8.17
C MET A 108 21.02 -13.44 7.10
N MET A 109 20.81 -12.11 7.16
CA MET A 109 21.42 -11.17 6.22
C MET A 109 22.95 -11.22 6.32
N GLN A 110 23.52 -11.24 7.52
CA GLN A 110 24.96 -11.34 7.72
C GLN A 110 25.53 -12.70 7.25
N ALA A 111 24.78 -13.80 7.42
CA ALA A 111 25.23 -15.12 6.96
C ALA A 111 25.29 -15.22 5.42
N ILE A 112 24.44 -14.48 4.70
CA ILE A 112 24.35 -14.54 3.23
C ILE A 112 25.19 -13.43 2.57
N ASN A 113 25.03 -12.18 3.00
CA ASN A 113 25.66 -11.01 2.39
C ASN A 113 26.94 -10.55 3.10
N GLY A 114 27.27 -11.13 4.27
CA GLY A 114 28.38 -10.67 5.08
C GLY A 114 28.09 -9.30 5.69
N GLU A 115 29.01 -8.36 5.55
CA GLU A 115 28.86 -7.00 6.09
C GLU A 115 28.12 -6.03 5.14
N ASP A 116 27.62 -6.55 4.01
CA ASP A 116 26.92 -5.77 2.98
C ASP A 116 25.42 -5.71 3.29
N HIS A 117 25.06 -4.92 4.30
CA HIS A 117 23.68 -4.67 4.73
C HIS A 117 23.60 -3.41 5.61
N GLU A 118 22.42 -2.78 5.65
CA GLU A 118 22.10 -1.68 6.54
C GLU A 118 21.08 -2.11 7.60
N LEU A 119 21.31 -1.69 8.84
CA LEU A 119 20.39 -1.97 9.94
C LEU A 119 19.20 -1.03 9.91
N VAL A 120 18.00 -1.59 10.04
CA VAL A 120 16.73 -0.86 10.19
C VAL A 120 16.11 -1.21 11.54
N ASN A 121 15.73 -0.18 12.28
CA ASN A 121 15.19 -0.33 13.62
C ASN A 121 13.66 -0.22 13.57
N GLY A 122 12.98 -1.19 14.18
CA GLY A 122 11.54 -1.13 14.45
C GLY A 122 11.29 -0.91 15.94
N ASP A 123 10.01 -0.94 16.33
CA ASP A 123 9.63 -0.83 17.73
C ASP A 123 9.96 -2.12 18.50
N GLY A 124 11.06 -2.12 19.25
CA GLY A 124 11.49 -3.27 20.05
C GLY A 124 12.23 -4.38 19.28
N PHE A 125 12.44 -4.24 17.96
CA PHE A 125 13.17 -5.21 17.14
C PHE A 125 14.10 -4.53 16.11
N GLN A 126 15.01 -5.31 15.52
CA GLN A 126 15.94 -4.85 14.49
C GLN A 126 15.97 -5.83 13.32
N LYS A 127 16.02 -5.29 12.11
CA LYS A 127 16.17 -6.02 10.85
C LYS A 127 17.35 -5.47 10.08
N ALA A 128 17.71 -6.15 9.00
CA ALA A 128 18.70 -5.68 8.03
C ALA A 128 18.08 -5.64 6.63
N VAL A 129 18.51 -4.65 5.84
CA VAL A 129 18.16 -4.51 4.42
C VAL A 129 19.42 -4.52 3.58
N ASP A 130 19.31 -5.02 2.36
CA ASP A 130 20.27 -4.76 1.30
C ASP A 130 19.48 -4.41 0.04
N ILE A 131 19.56 -3.14 -0.34
CA ILE A 131 18.91 -2.59 -1.52
C ILE A 131 19.91 -2.24 -2.61
N THR A 132 21.19 -2.59 -2.40
CA THR A 132 22.26 -2.17 -3.29
C THR A 132 22.46 -3.19 -4.42
N TYR A 133 22.71 -2.67 -5.61
CA TYR A 133 22.97 -3.47 -6.79
C TYR A 133 23.83 -2.68 -7.78
N ASP A 134 25.16 -2.76 -7.59
CA ASP A 134 26.19 -1.99 -8.30
C ASP A 134 26.11 -2.03 -9.84
N SER A 135 25.44 -3.04 -10.41
CA SER A 135 25.31 -3.15 -11.86
C SER A 135 24.17 -2.31 -12.47
N MET A 136 23.38 -1.63 -11.64
CA MET A 136 22.35 -0.68 -12.05
C MET A 136 22.79 0.77 -11.79
N GLU A 137 22.40 1.67 -12.68
CA GLU A 137 22.51 3.11 -12.44
C GLU A 137 21.71 3.45 -11.18
N ASP A 138 22.30 4.25 -10.28
CA ASP A 138 21.77 4.57 -8.96
C ASP A 138 21.55 3.37 -8.01
N GLY A 139 21.97 2.16 -8.41
CA GLY A 139 21.83 0.95 -7.60
C GLY A 139 22.75 0.90 -6.38
N ALA A 140 23.74 1.80 -6.27
CA ALA A 140 24.64 1.85 -5.11
C ALA A 140 24.15 2.80 -3.99
N GLN A 141 22.93 3.33 -4.08
CA GLN A 141 22.37 4.20 -3.05
C GLN A 141 22.02 3.39 -1.81
N SER A 142 22.48 3.88 -0.65
CA SER A 142 22.19 3.26 0.64
C SER A 142 20.77 3.61 1.09
N PHE A 143 20.14 2.70 1.81
CA PHE A 143 18.85 2.90 2.45
C PHE A 143 18.85 4.14 3.35
N SER A 144 19.91 4.33 4.16
CA SER A 144 20.03 5.52 5.01
C SER A 144 20.06 6.83 4.20
N SER A 145 20.72 6.84 3.04
CA SER A 145 20.75 8.01 2.15
C SER A 145 19.37 8.28 1.53
N LEU A 146 18.64 7.23 1.15
CA LEU A 146 17.28 7.35 0.62
C LEU A 146 16.32 7.87 1.68
N GLU A 147 16.37 7.30 2.89
CA GLU A 147 15.54 7.72 4.03
C GLU A 147 15.81 9.17 4.41
N GLU A 148 17.07 9.60 4.47
CA GLU A 148 17.45 10.99 4.73
C GLU A 148 16.90 11.92 3.65
N THR A 149 17.03 11.54 2.38
CA THR A 149 16.55 12.35 1.24
C THR A 149 15.04 12.48 1.23
N LEU A 150 14.32 11.37 1.46
CA LEU A 150 12.87 11.35 1.53
C LEU A 150 12.37 12.13 2.75
N THR A 151 12.96 11.93 3.92
CA THR A 151 12.65 12.70 5.13
C THR A 151 12.85 14.19 4.89
N LYS A 152 13.96 14.58 4.26
CA LYS A 152 14.23 15.97 3.88
C LYS A 152 13.15 16.53 2.97
N ALA A 153 12.75 15.80 1.94
CA ALA A 153 11.69 16.21 1.01
C ALA A 153 10.33 16.36 1.70
N MET A 154 9.98 15.41 2.58
CA MET A 154 8.70 15.33 3.27
C MET A 154 8.47 16.47 4.30
N ARG A 155 9.54 17.12 4.77
CA ARG A 155 9.44 18.34 5.60
C ARG A 155 8.87 19.55 4.86
N TYR A 156 8.87 19.53 3.52
CA TYR A 156 8.40 20.64 2.69
C TYR A 156 9.02 22.01 3.07
N ASP A 157 10.31 22.01 3.42
CA ASP A 157 11.02 23.22 3.84
C ASP A 157 11.25 24.15 2.64
N ARG A 158 10.54 25.28 2.64
CA ARG A 158 10.57 26.24 1.53
C ARG A 158 11.93 26.90 1.34
N GLN A 159 12.68 27.13 2.42
CA GLN A 159 14.01 27.72 2.34
C GLN A 159 14.98 26.74 1.69
N GLU A 160 14.92 25.47 2.11
CA GLU A 160 15.73 24.41 1.55
C GLU A 160 15.41 24.18 0.07
N MET A 161 14.13 24.09 -0.31
CA MET A 161 13.71 23.99 -1.71
C MET A 161 14.20 25.18 -2.56
N PHE A 162 14.11 26.40 -2.01
CA PHE A 162 14.62 27.58 -2.70
C PHE A 162 16.14 27.52 -2.87
N ASP A 163 16.87 27.12 -1.83
CA ASP A 163 18.32 27.07 -1.86
C ASP A 163 18.85 25.98 -2.80
N GLU A 164 18.15 24.85 -2.92
CA GLU A 164 18.55 23.75 -3.81
C GLU A 164 18.26 24.07 -5.28
N TRP A 165 17.04 24.54 -5.60
CA TRP A 165 16.61 24.71 -6.99
C TRP A 165 15.84 26.00 -7.28
N GLY A 166 15.09 26.55 -6.32
CA GLY A 166 14.25 27.73 -6.55
C GLY A 166 15.04 29.00 -6.94
N LYS A 167 16.18 29.26 -6.30
CA LYS A 167 17.03 30.45 -6.49
C LYS A 167 17.56 30.62 -7.91
N ASN A 168 17.63 29.53 -8.68
CA ASN A 168 18.10 29.55 -10.06
C ASN A 168 17.03 30.01 -11.04
N THR A 169 15.78 30.11 -10.60
CA THR A 169 14.62 30.37 -11.48
C THR A 169 13.85 31.63 -11.10
N ARG A 170 13.78 31.98 -9.81
CA ARG A 170 12.94 33.07 -9.29
C ARG A 170 13.57 33.72 -8.06
N THR A 171 13.11 34.89 -7.67
CA THR A 171 13.41 35.47 -6.35
C THR A 171 12.67 34.71 -5.24
N TRP A 172 13.09 34.90 -3.98
CA TRP A 172 12.44 34.27 -2.82
C TRP A 172 10.93 34.56 -2.74
N GLU A 173 10.54 35.82 -2.96
CA GLU A 173 9.14 36.24 -2.92
C GLU A 173 8.33 35.60 -4.05
N GLU A 174 8.85 35.62 -5.27
CA GLU A 174 8.21 34.97 -6.44
C GLU A 174 8.12 33.45 -6.28
N PHE A 175 9.13 32.82 -5.69
CA PHE A 175 9.15 31.39 -5.43
C PHE A 175 8.04 30.97 -4.45
N ASN A 176 7.92 31.68 -3.33
CA ASN A 176 6.87 31.40 -2.34
C ASN A 176 5.48 31.69 -2.88
N ALA A 177 5.29 32.81 -3.58
CA ALA A 177 4.01 33.12 -4.23
C ALA A 177 3.60 32.04 -5.24
N TRP A 178 4.58 31.50 -5.99
CA TRP A 178 4.34 30.39 -6.90
C TRP A 178 4.00 29.09 -6.18
N LEU A 179 4.67 28.76 -5.07
CA LEU A 179 4.33 27.60 -4.24
C LEU A 179 2.91 27.72 -3.66
N ASP A 180 2.55 28.90 -3.14
CA ASP A 180 1.21 29.15 -2.61
C ASP A 180 0.15 29.04 -3.70
N GLN A 181 0.45 29.46 -4.92
CA GLN A 181 -0.48 29.34 -6.05
C GLN A 181 -0.59 27.91 -6.59
N SER A 182 0.52 27.18 -6.67
CA SER A 182 0.59 25.90 -7.38
C SER A 182 0.39 24.69 -6.47
N TYR A 183 0.68 24.84 -5.18
CA TYR A 183 0.77 23.76 -4.20
C TYR A 183 0.26 24.23 -2.82
N SER A 184 -0.87 24.95 -2.80
CA SER A 184 -1.47 25.52 -1.57
C SER A 184 -1.83 24.48 -0.51
N THR A 185 -2.06 23.24 -0.92
CA THR A 185 -2.47 22.12 -0.05
C THR A 185 -1.31 21.27 0.43
N LEU A 186 -0.11 21.46 -0.12
CA LEU A 186 1.08 20.71 0.32
C LEU A 186 1.67 21.34 1.59
N GLY A 187 2.02 20.47 2.53
CA GLY A 187 2.64 20.84 3.79
C GLY A 187 3.60 19.74 4.26
N GLU A 188 4.19 19.95 5.45
CA GLU A 188 5.02 18.92 6.06
C GLU A 188 4.19 17.68 6.39
N ILE A 189 4.74 16.51 6.09
CA ILE A 189 4.18 15.22 6.48
C ILE A 189 5.37 14.39 6.97
N PRO A 190 5.29 13.65 8.09
CA PRO A 190 6.37 12.74 8.45
C PRO A 190 6.54 11.66 7.39
N LEU A 191 7.77 11.20 7.16
CA LEU A 191 7.98 10.00 6.37
C LEU A 191 7.34 8.82 7.10
N ASP A 192 6.57 8.01 6.38
CA ASP A 192 5.92 6.84 6.96
C ASP A 192 6.97 5.84 7.47
N PRO A 193 6.79 5.28 8.68
CA PRO A 193 7.65 4.21 9.17
C PRO A 193 7.67 3.04 8.19
N ILE A 194 8.86 2.44 8.01
CA ILE A 194 9.05 1.26 7.16
C ILE A 194 8.23 0.05 7.62
N PHE A 195 8.00 -0.07 8.93
CA PHE A 195 7.23 -1.15 9.52
C PHE A 195 5.77 -0.73 9.80
N THR A 196 4.87 -1.70 9.73
CA THR A 196 3.48 -1.54 10.15
C THR A 196 3.35 -1.74 11.66
N TYR A 197 4.04 -2.74 12.21
CA TYR A 197 4.16 -2.91 13.66
C TYR A 197 4.86 -1.69 14.30
N GLY A 198 4.22 -1.13 15.33
CA GLY A 198 4.66 0.12 15.98
C GLY A 198 4.24 1.42 15.27
N ASP A 199 3.48 1.37 14.16
CA ASP A 199 2.90 2.58 13.56
C ASP A 199 1.49 2.86 14.11
N ASP A 200 1.43 3.44 15.31
CA ASP A 200 0.17 3.84 15.95
C ASP A 200 -0.66 4.79 15.09
N ARG A 201 -0.01 5.67 14.30
CA ARG A 201 -0.70 6.63 13.44
C ARG A 201 -1.44 5.91 12.32
N TYR A 202 -0.84 4.87 11.74
CA TYR A 202 -1.49 4.07 10.70
C TYR A 202 -2.76 3.39 11.23
N PHE A 203 -2.69 2.74 12.40
CA PHE A 203 -3.87 2.12 13.01
C PHE A 203 -4.90 3.13 13.51
N ASP A 204 -4.47 4.29 14.03
CA ASP A 204 -5.39 5.40 14.35
C ASP A 204 -6.19 5.78 13.10
N VAL A 205 -5.53 6.08 11.98
CA VAL A 205 -6.21 6.45 10.72
C VAL A 205 -7.24 5.40 10.30
N LEU A 206 -6.90 4.11 10.35
CA LEU A 206 -7.85 3.04 10.02
C LEU A 206 -9.05 3.02 10.98
N ASN A 207 -8.82 3.13 12.29
CA ASN A 207 -9.86 3.03 13.32
C ASN A 207 -10.88 4.19 13.28
N ARG A 208 -10.50 5.37 12.78
CA ARG A 208 -11.39 6.54 12.60
C ARG A 208 -11.89 6.70 11.16
N SER A 209 -11.46 5.84 10.23
CA SER A 209 -11.92 5.89 8.85
C SER A 209 -13.36 5.38 8.74
N SER A 210 -14.29 6.27 8.39
CA SER A 210 -15.70 5.91 8.17
C SER A 210 -15.86 4.87 7.05
N PRO A 211 -15.22 5.02 5.86
CA PRO A 211 -15.29 4.00 4.82
C PRO A 211 -14.77 2.63 5.26
N PHE A 212 -13.63 2.60 5.98
CA PHE A 212 -13.04 1.35 6.46
C PHE A 212 -13.98 0.60 7.41
N ASN A 213 -14.59 1.32 8.35
CA ASN A 213 -15.49 0.75 9.36
C ASN A 213 -16.95 0.63 8.92
N SER A 214 -17.28 0.98 7.67
CA SER A 214 -18.66 1.03 7.17
C SER A 214 -19.36 -0.33 7.14
N LYS A 215 -18.60 -1.43 7.08
CA LYS A 215 -19.14 -2.80 6.97
C LYS A 215 -18.90 -3.67 8.21
N GLY A 216 -18.38 -3.09 9.30
CA GLY A 216 -18.24 -3.77 10.60
C GLY A 216 -17.27 -3.06 11.53
N THR A 217 -17.25 -3.47 12.79
CA THR A 217 -16.25 -3.03 13.76
C THR A 217 -14.96 -3.81 13.52
N ILE A 218 -14.05 -3.23 12.75
CA ILE A 218 -12.79 -3.88 12.39
C ILE A 218 -11.71 -3.41 13.38
N ASP A 219 -11.22 -4.31 14.23
CA ASP A 219 -10.03 -4.08 15.06
C ASP A 219 -8.87 -4.97 14.58
N LEU A 220 -8.20 -4.53 13.52
CA LEU A 220 -7.07 -5.28 12.95
C LEU A 220 -5.87 -5.34 13.90
N TYR A 221 -5.66 -4.30 14.72
CA TYR A 221 -4.52 -4.25 15.62
C TYR A 221 -4.63 -5.36 16.66
N THR A 222 -5.71 -5.36 17.45
CA THR A 222 -5.95 -6.38 18.48
C THR A 222 -5.95 -7.79 17.90
N ARG A 223 -6.44 -7.95 16.66
CA ARG A 223 -6.57 -9.26 16.03
C ARG A 223 -5.25 -9.85 15.52
N TYR A 224 -4.29 -9.02 15.10
CA TYR A 224 -3.10 -9.53 14.39
C TYR A 224 -1.77 -8.90 14.80
N TYR A 225 -1.78 -7.72 15.40
CA TYR A 225 -0.58 -6.94 15.72
C TYR A 225 -0.36 -6.76 17.23
N ASP A 226 -1.37 -7.02 18.07
CA ASP A 226 -1.24 -7.00 19.54
C ASP A 226 -0.50 -8.26 20.04
N VAL A 227 0.79 -8.30 19.70
CA VAL A 227 1.72 -9.37 20.04
C VAL A 227 3.00 -8.77 20.62
N ASP A 228 3.52 -9.42 21.65
CA ASP A 228 4.78 -9.05 22.30
C ASP A 228 5.95 -9.88 21.75
N PHE A 229 7.11 -9.24 21.64
CA PHE A 229 8.36 -9.87 21.20
C PHE A 229 9.40 -9.87 22.32
N ASP A 230 10.19 -10.94 22.38
CA ASP A 230 11.38 -10.97 23.20
C ASP A 230 12.53 -10.16 22.58
N ALA A 231 13.63 -9.98 23.32
CA ALA A 231 14.79 -9.22 22.85
C ALA A 231 15.48 -9.82 21.61
N ASN A 232 15.12 -11.04 21.19
CA ASN A 232 15.63 -11.71 20.00
C ASN A 232 14.62 -11.68 18.85
N GLY A 233 13.51 -10.95 18.98
CA GLY A 233 12.48 -10.83 17.94
C GLY A 233 11.56 -12.05 17.82
N ASN A 234 11.54 -12.96 18.81
CA ASN A 234 10.60 -14.07 18.81
C ASN A 234 9.33 -13.69 19.57
N ARG A 235 8.15 -14.10 19.07
CA ARG A 235 6.89 -13.95 19.79
C ARG A 235 6.99 -14.59 21.18
N SER A 236 6.54 -13.88 22.21
CA SER A 236 6.63 -14.35 23.59
C SER A 236 5.63 -15.46 23.95
N GLU A 237 4.60 -15.68 23.12
CA GLU A 237 3.54 -16.68 23.33
C GLU A 237 3.13 -17.35 22.01
N THR A 238 2.59 -18.57 22.10
CA THR A 238 1.82 -19.16 20.99
C THR A 238 0.55 -18.32 20.83
N PHE A 239 0.50 -17.47 19.81
CA PHE A 239 -0.65 -16.61 19.56
C PHE A 239 -1.91 -17.46 19.33
N THR A 240 -2.91 -17.27 20.18
CA THR A 240 -4.27 -17.74 19.93
C THR A 240 -5.10 -16.51 19.58
N PRO A 241 -5.57 -16.36 18.33
CA PRO A 241 -6.39 -15.22 17.95
C PRO A 241 -7.60 -15.08 18.89
N PRO A 242 -8.06 -13.85 19.20
CA PRO A 242 -9.32 -13.67 19.88
C PRO A 242 -10.44 -14.43 19.15
N ASP A 243 -11.43 -14.94 19.88
CA ASP A 243 -12.66 -15.45 19.27
C ASP A 243 -13.17 -14.44 18.26
N THR A 244 -13.67 -14.90 17.10
CA THR A 244 -14.16 -14.05 16.00
C THR A 244 -14.92 -12.85 16.54
N ASP A 245 -14.59 -11.66 16.05
CA ASP A 245 -15.29 -10.42 16.42
C ASP A 245 -16.80 -10.69 16.35
N PRO A 246 -17.59 -10.18 17.31
CA PRO A 246 -19.03 -10.40 17.29
C PRO A 246 -19.54 -9.95 15.93
N VAL A 247 -20.02 -10.92 15.13
CA VAL A 247 -20.68 -10.64 13.87
C VAL A 247 -21.82 -9.70 14.21
N ILE A 248 -21.67 -8.41 13.86
CA ILE A 248 -22.82 -7.52 13.84
C ILE A 248 -23.69 -8.12 12.74
N PRO A 249 -24.88 -8.67 13.08
CA PRO A 249 -25.77 -9.19 12.07
C PRO A 249 -26.00 -8.05 11.09
N ASP A 250 -25.90 -8.34 9.80
CA ASP A 250 -26.38 -7.39 8.80
C ASP A 250 -27.80 -6.98 9.22
N PRO A 251 -28.16 -5.68 9.11
CA PRO A 251 -29.48 -5.22 9.53
C PRO A 251 -30.53 -6.15 8.92
N PRO A 252 -31.54 -6.59 9.70
CA PRO A 252 -32.49 -7.57 9.23
C PRO A 252 -33.13 -7.07 7.93
N ASP A 253 -33.05 -7.88 6.88
CA ASP A 253 -33.85 -7.72 5.67
C ASP A 253 -35.31 -7.79 6.09
N ASP A 254 -35.89 -6.63 6.37
CA ASP A 254 -37.26 -6.52 6.80
C ASP A 254 -38.13 -6.72 5.56
N GLY A 255 -38.47 -7.99 5.32
CA GLY A 255 -39.47 -8.44 4.34
C GLY A 255 -40.90 -7.90 4.62
N ASN A 256 -41.01 -6.68 5.13
CA ASN A 256 -42.21 -5.93 5.38
C ASN A 256 -42.34 -4.84 4.32
N GLY A 257 -43.11 -5.12 3.27
CA GLY A 257 -43.58 -4.08 2.36
C GLY A 257 -44.36 -3.03 3.16
N GLY A 258 -43.76 -1.87 3.37
CA GLY A 258 -44.41 -0.79 4.10
C GLY A 258 -43.51 0.35 4.57
N GLU A 259 -42.95 1.12 3.64
CA GLU A 259 -43.28 2.53 3.37
C GLU A 259 -42.47 2.86 2.10
N VAL A 260 -43.03 3.60 1.14
CA VAL A 260 -42.23 4.04 0.00
C VAL A 260 -41.28 5.11 0.51
N VAL A 261 -40.17 4.69 1.11
CA VAL A 261 -38.94 5.46 1.08
C VAL A 261 -38.64 5.63 -0.39
N VAL A 262 -38.82 6.87 -0.87
CA VAL A 262 -38.42 7.21 -2.21
C VAL A 262 -36.91 7.04 -2.22
N ALA A 263 -36.43 5.97 -2.88
CA ALA A 263 -35.02 5.75 -3.12
C ALA A 263 -34.37 7.07 -3.52
N GLN A 264 -33.39 7.53 -2.75
CA GLN A 264 -32.74 8.81 -3.03
C GLN A 264 -31.82 8.71 -4.26
N CYS A 265 -31.48 7.48 -4.63
CA CYS A 265 -30.67 7.10 -5.78
C CYS A 265 -30.87 5.63 -6.12
N ASN A 266 -30.49 5.21 -7.32
CA ASN A 266 -30.43 3.81 -7.71
C ASN A 266 -29.02 3.28 -7.48
N GLU A 267 -28.90 1.99 -7.15
CA GLU A 267 -27.61 1.33 -6.90
C GLU A 267 -26.61 1.58 -8.04
N GLY A 268 -25.42 2.06 -7.67
CA GLY A 268 -24.37 2.43 -8.63
C GLY A 268 -24.52 3.82 -9.27
N ASP A 269 -25.58 4.57 -8.95
CA ASP A 269 -25.65 5.98 -9.28
C ASP A 269 -24.52 6.73 -8.56
N THR A 270 -23.95 7.71 -9.24
CA THR A 270 -22.93 8.60 -8.66
C THR A 270 -23.39 10.04 -8.81
N LYS A 271 -23.21 10.87 -7.77
CA LYS A 271 -23.40 12.31 -7.86
C LYS A 271 -22.26 13.04 -7.16
N LEU A 272 -22.02 14.28 -7.55
CA LEU A 272 -21.21 15.20 -6.77
C LEU A 272 -22.12 15.88 -5.73
N THR A 273 -21.58 16.21 -4.56
CA THR A 273 -22.30 17.06 -3.59
C THR A 273 -22.51 18.46 -4.15
N ASP A 274 -23.41 19.24 -3.54
CA ASP A 274 -23.71 20.62 -3.96
C ASP A 274 -22.47 21.55 -3.93
N GLU A 275 -21.42 21.13 -3.20
CA GLU A 275 -20.12 21.82 -3.09
C GLU A 275 -19.06 21.29 -4.07
N GLY A 276 -19.42 20.36 -4.95
CA GLY A 276 -18.63 19.90 -6.10
C GLY A 276 -17.39 19.07 -5.79
N CYS A 277 -16.88 19.07 -4.57
CA CYS A 277 -15.63 18.38 -4.23
C CYS A 277 -15.83 16.95 -3.72
N ASN A 278 -17.01 16.64 -3.17
CA ASN A 278 -17.29 15.31 -2.63
C ASN A 278 -18.06 14.47 -3.64
N THR A 279 -17.58 13.25 -3.87
CA THR A 279 -18.26 12.28 -4.75
C THR A 279 -19.07 11.34 -3.88
N CYS A 280 -20.34 11.20 -4.23
CA CYS A 280 -21.27 10.27 -3.62
C CYS A 280 -21.51 9.09 -4.55
N VAL A 281 -21.49 7.88 -3.99
CA VAL A 281 -21.94 6.66 -4.64
C VAL A 281 -23.21 6.22 -3.93
N CYS A 282 -24.19 5.79 -4.70
CA CYS A 282 -25.39 5.18 -4.17
C CYS A 282 -25.07 3.75 -3.76
N VAL A 283 -25.26 3.47 -2.46
CA VAL A 283 -25.11 2.15 -1.87
C VAL A 283 -26.38 1.90 -1.07
N GLU A 284 -27.11 0.85 -1.40
CA GLU A 284 -28.35 0.44 -0.73
C GLU A 284 -29.43 1.55 -0.75
N GLU A 285 -29.58 2.22 -1.90
CA GLU A 285 -30.55 3.31 -2.14
C GLU A 285 -30.31 4.61 -1.32
N GLU A 286 -29.16 4.71 -0.63
CA GLU A 286 -28.68 5.90 0.08
C GLU A 286 -27.37 6.45 -0.49
N TRP A 287 -27.17 7.76 -0.36
CA TRP A 287 -25.96 8.43 -0.81
C TRP A 287 -24.84 8.32 0.23
N VAL A 288 -23.76 7.62 -0.11
CA VAL A 288 -22.51 7.60 0.67
C VAL A 288 -21.49 8.49 -0.02
N CYS A 289 -21.09 9.58 0.62
CA CYS A 289 -20.22 10.59 0.04
C CYS A 289 -18.82 10.56 0.68
N THR A 290 -17.80 10.93 -0.08
CA THR A 290 -16.51 11.31 0.49
C THR A 290 -16.68 12.51 1.42
N GLU A 291 -15.83 12.62 2.46
CA GLU A 291 -15.79 13.78 3.36
C GLU A 291 -14.45 14.53 3.23
N MET A 292 -14.23 15.11 2.06
CA MET A 292 -13.16 16.08 1.84
C MET A 292 -13.65 17.48 2.22
N ALA A 293 -12.78 18.29 2.80
CA ALA A 293 -13.06 19.69 3.10
C ALA A 293 -13.17 20.48 1.78
N CYS A 294 -14.38 20.86 1.39
CA CYS A 294 -14.60 21.64 0.18
C CYS A 294 -14.21 23.12 0.40
N VAL A 295 -13.43 23.67 -0.52
CA VAL A 295 -13.16 25.11 -0.58
C VAL A 295 -14.37 25.78 -1.23
N GLN A 296 -15.14 26.57 -0.50
CA GLN A 296 -16.19 27.39 -1.11
C GLN A 296 -15.55 28.58 -1.83
N ASP A 297 -15.67 28.63 -3.15
CA ASP A 297 -15.28 29.79 -3.95
C ASP A 297 -16.49 30.32 -4.74
N ASP A 298 -17.01 31.47 -4.33
CA ASP A 298 -18.18 32.18 -4.90
C ASP A 298 -17.91 32.81 -6.27
N THR A 299 -16.93 32.33 -7.02
CA THR A 299 -16.58 32.88 -8.33
C THR A 299 -16.71 31.79 -9.39
N GLY A 300 -17.69 31.96 -10.29
CA GLY A 300 -17.97 31.03 -11.39
C GLY A 300 -16.72 30.73 -12.21
N PHE A 301 -16.11 29.59 -11.91
CA PHE A 301 -14.88 29.07 -12.51
C PHE A 301 -15.10 27.58 -12.78
N THR A 302 -14.78 27.15 -14.00
CA THR A 302 -14.84 25.75 -14.42
C THR A 302 -13.73 24.95 -13.74
N ASP A 303 -14.11 23.77 -13.24
CA ASP A 303 -13.34 22.85 -12.40
C ASP A 303 -11.99 22.41 -13.02
N PRO A 304 -10.84 22.67 -12.37
CA PRO A 304 -9.50 22.35 -12.88
C PRO A 304 -9.16 20.84 -12.89
N GLU A 305 -9.91 19.98 -12.18
CA GLU A 305 -9.66 18.52 -12.24
C GLU A 305 -10.27 17.87 -13.49
N SER A 306 -11.32 18.47 -14.06
CA SER A 306 -11.86 18.07 -15.36
C SER A 306 -10.86 18.37 -16.51
N ASP A 307 -10.06 19.42 -16.35
CA ASP A 307 -9.01 19.79 -17.30
C ASP A 307 -7.78 18.88 -17.19
N LEU A 308 -7.49 18.28 -16.02
CA LEU A 308 -6.39 17.32 -15.90
C LEU A 308 -6.72 16.01 -16.61
N PHE A 309 -7.90 15.41 -16.38
CA PHE A 309 -8.30 14.18 -17.09
C PHE A 309 -8.51 14.39 -18.59
N SER A 310 -9.02 15.55 -19.00
CA SER A 310 -9.11 15.94 -20.41
C SER A 310 -7.72 16.10 -21.03
N SER A 311 -6.79 16.78 -20.33
CA SER A 311 -5.42 17.00 -20.80
C SER A 311 -4.52 15.76 -20.71
N LEU A 312 -4.90 14.75 -19.93
CA LEU A 312 -4.31 13.40 -19.90
C LEU A 312 -4.69 12.57 -21.14
N LEU A 313 -5.77 12.92 -21.84
CA LEU A 313 -6.28 12.24 -23.03
C LEU A 313 -6.16 13.08 -24.32
N ASP A 314 -5.75 14.35 -24.21
CA ASP A 314 -5.56 15.28 -25.34
C ASP A 314 -4.12 15.23 -25.90
N PRO A 315 -3.90 14.76 -27.15
CA PRO A 315 -2.58 14.66 -27.77
C PRO A 315 -1.89 16.01 -28.06
N THR A 316 -2.58 17.15 -27.87
CA THR A 316 -2.00 18.49 -27.96
C THR A 316 -1.48 19.01 -26.61
N SER A 317 -1.79 18.34 -25.50
CA SER A 317 -1.35 18.69 -24.15
C SER A 317 0.07 18.15 -23.84
N PRO A 318 0.95 18.92 -23.16
CA PRO A 318 2.23 18.42 -22.66
C PRO A 318 2.09 17.26 -21.66
N VAL A 319 1.01 17.23 -20.87
CA VAL A 319 0.75 16.23 -19.83
C VAL A 319 0.42 14.86 -20.44
N TYR A 320 -0.29 14.82 -21.56
CA TYR A 320 -0.51 13.61 -22.36
C TYR A 320 0.82 12.96 -22.77
N TRP A 321 1.79 13.76 -23.22
CA TRP A 321 3.10 13.25 -23.64
C TRP A 321 3.97 12.79 -22.47
N ILE A 322 3.86 13.42 -21.30
CA ILE A 322 4.50 12.94 -20.07
C ILE A 322 3.93 11.57 -19.69
N MET A 323 2.61 11.39 -19.72
CA MET A 323 1.99 10.10 -19.40
C MET A 323 2.25 9.02 -20.45
N MET A 324 2.23 9.37 -21.73
CA MET A 324 2.67 8.47 -22.80
C MET A 324 4.13 8.06 -22.58
N PHE A 325 5.00 8.98 -22.16
CA PHE A 325 6.39 8.67 -21.86
C PHE A 325 6.51 7.76 -20.64
N VAL A 326 5.80 8.02 -19.54
CA VAL A 326 5.77 7.13 -18.36
C VAL A 326 5.25 5.74 -18.73
N ALA A 327 4.10 5.65 -19.40
CA ALA A 327 3.54 4.39 -19.87
C ALA A 327 4.48 3.66 -20.84
N LEU A 328 5.14 4.39 -21.76
CA LEU A 328 6.15 3.82 -22.66
C LEU A 328 7.41 3.42 -21.90
N THR A 329 7.84 4.10 -20.84
CA THR A 329 8.99 3.68 -20.03
C THR A 329 8.68 2.46 -19.18
N VAL A 330 7.44 2.27 -18.73
CA VAL A 330 6.99 1.03 -18.09
C VAL A 330 6.97 -0.10 -19.11
N ILE A 331 6.44 0.13 -20.32
CA ILE A 331 6.39 -0.88 -21.41
C ILE A 331 7.79 -1.19 -21.97
N LEU A 332 8.66 -0.18 -22.14
CA LEU A 332 10.01 -0.32 -22.65
C LEU A 332 10.97 -0.84 -21.57
N GLY A 333 10.75 -0.50 -20.29
CA GLY A 333 11.42 -1.14 -19.16
C GLY A 333 11.07 -2.62 -19.10
N SER A 334 9.80 -2.96 -19.27
CA SER A 334 9.35 -4.36 -19.43
C SER A 334 9.99 -5.04 -20.65
N ALA A 335 10.17 -4.32 -21.77
CA ALA A 335 10.80 -4.84 -22.98
C ALA A 335 12.33 -4.95 -22.86
N ALA A 336 12.99 -4.09 -22.07
CA ALA A 336 14.41 -4.15 -21.76
C ALA A 336 14.70 -5.33 -20.83
N SER A 337 13.86 -5.55 -19.82
CA SER A 337 13.88 -6.76 -18.99
C SER A 337 13.65 -8.03 -19.82
N LEU A 338 12.71 -8.00 -20.79
CA LEU A 338 12.52 -9.08 -21.77
C LEU A 338 13.73 -9.27 -22.70
N TRP A 339 14.37 -8.20 -23.15
CA TRP A 339 15.53 -8.25 -24.05
C TRP A 339 16.78 -8.79 -23.33
N MET A 340 16.94 -8.49 -22.04
CA MET A 340 17.96 -9.10 -21.18
C MET A 340 17.72 -10.60 -20.97
N LEU A 341 16.46 -11.03 -20.82
CA LEU A 341 16.10 -12.46 -20.72
C LEU A 341 16.38 -13.27 -22.01
N VAL A 342 16.36 -12.64 -23.18
CA VAL A 342 16.60 -13.29 -24.48
C VAL A 342 18.10 -13.33 -24.85
N ARG A 343 18.93 -12.47 -24.26
CA ARG A 343 20.39 -12.44 -24.48
C ARG A 343 21.12 -13.21 -23.37
N LYS A 344 21.16 -14.54 -23.50
CA LYS A 344 22.22 -15.30 -22.81
C LYS A 344 23.58 -15.04 -23.48
N PRO A 345 24.70 -15.00 -22.73
CA PRO A 345 25.99 -15.37 -23.30
C PRO A 345 26.01 -16.83 -23.76
#